data_AF-A0A7L2I8Z1-F1
#
_entry.id   AF-A0A7L2I8Z1-F1
#
_cell.length_a   1.000
_cell.length_b   1.000
_cell.length_c   1.000
_cell.angle_alpha   90.00
_cell.angle_beta   90.00
_cell.angle_gamma   90.00
#
_symmetry.space_group_name_H-M   'P 1'
#
loop_
_entity.id
_entity.type
_entity.pdbx_description
1 polymer ?
#
loop_
_entity_poly.entity_id
_entity_poly.type
_entity_poly.pdbx_seq_one_letter_code
_entity_poly.pdbx_strand_id
1 'polypeptide(L)' 'MAFNYHRELQAWVIPLLLTAFFAYLMCHSLLSVFEVTADALLLCFAVDMEMNEGSAEKPCLVDQELLVKPTENGK' A
#
# COMPACT_ATOMS: atom_id res chain seq x y z
N MET A 1 44.73 -26.36 13.75
CA MET A 1 43.53 -26.25 12.88
C MET A 1 42.55 -25.14 13.26
N ALA A 2 42.44 -24.71 14.53
CA ALA A 2 41.46 -23.71 14.98
C ALA A 2 41.52 -22.33 14.27
N PHE A 3 42.71 -21.89 13.84
CA PHE A 3 42.86 -20.59 13.16
C PHE A 3 42.21 -20.52 11.77
N ASN A 4 42.08 -21.65 11.06
CA ASN A 4 41.38 -21.65 9.76
C ASN A 4 39.87 -21.46 9.94
N TYR A 5 39.28 -22.02 10.99
CA TYR A 5 37.83 -21.93 11.24
C TYR A 5 37.32 -20.48 11.33
N HIS A 6 38.10 -19.61 11.97
CA HIS A 6 37.78 -18.18 12.06
C HIS A 6 37.79 -17.49 10.70
N ARG A 7 38.73 -17.86 9.83
CA ARG A 7 38.87 -17.26 8.49
C ARG A 7 37.79 -17.74 7.54
N GLU A 8 37.46 -19.03 7.60
CA GLU A 8 36.34 -19.61 6.84
C GLU A 8 35.00 -19.02 7.30
N LEU A 9 34.76 -18.92 8.61
CA LEU A 9 33.52 -18.32 9.13
C LEU A 9 33.39 -16.85 8.71
N GLN A 10 34.46 -16.07 8.81
CA GLN A 10 34.46 -14.66 8.41
C GLN A 10 34.18 -14.48 6.91
N ALA A 11 34.67 -15.39 6.05
CA ALA A 11 34.43 -15.35 4.61
C ALA A 11 32.95 -15.52 4.25
N TRP A 12 32.17 -16.25 5.05
CA TRP A 12 30.73 -16.45 4.82
C TRP A 12 29.84 -15.45 5.58
N VAL A 13 30.23 -15.09 6.80
CA VAL A 13 29.45 -14.19 7.65
C VAL A 13 29.38 -12.78 7.09
N ILE A 14 30.48 -12.27 6.50
CA ILE A 14 30.50 -10.91 5.94
C ILE A 14 29.49 -10.76 4.79
N PRO A 15 29.49 -11.63 3.76
CA PRO A 15 28.46 -11.59 2.71
C PRO A 15 27.04 -11.75 3.25
N LEU A 16 26.81 -12.68 4.18
CA LEU A 16 25.48 -12.90 4.77
C LEU A 16 24.98 -11.66 5.50
N LEU A 17 25.83 -11.01 6.29
CA LEU A 17 25.48 -9.79 7.00
C LEU A 17 25.19 -8.64 6.02
N LEU A 18 25.98 -8.54 4.95
CA LEU A 18 25.78 -7.54 3.91
C LEU A 18 24.44 -7.75 3.17
N THR A 19 24.12 -8.98 2.79
CA THR A 19 22.83 -9.32 2.18
C THR A 19 21.66 -9.03 3.13
N ALA A 20 21.78 -9.39 4.41
CA ALA A 20 20.76 -9.11 5.42
C ALA A 20 20.54 -7.60 5.61
N PHE A 21 21.62 -6.82 5.62
CA PHE A 21 21.55 -5.36 5.73
C PHE A 21 20.83 -4.73 4.53
N PHE A 22 21.18 -5.12 3.31
CA PHE A 22 20.49 -4.61 2.12
C PHE A 22 19.01 -5.04 2.07
N ALA A 23 18.72 -6.29 2.43
CA ALA A 23 17.34 -6.76 2.54
C ALA A 23 16.54 -5.94 3.55
N TYR A 24 17.11 -5.65 4.73
CA TYR A 24 16.49 -4.80 5.74
C TYR A 24 16.17 -3.40 5.20
N LEU A 25 17.11 -2.74 4.52
CA LEU A 25 16.88 -1.41 3.95
C LEU A 25 15.74 -1.42 2.92
N MET A 26 15.71 -2.43 2.05
CA MET A 26 14.65 -2.57 1.04
C MET A 26 13.29 -2.83 1.68
N CYS A 27 13.22 -3.79 2.62
CA CYS A 27 11.99 -4.11 3.34
C CYS A 27 11.47 -2.92 4.14
N HIS A 28 12.35 -2.20 4.84
CA HIS A 28 11.98 -1.01 5.61
C HIS A 28 11.43 0.10 4.70
N SER A 29 12.08 0.37 3.57
CA SER A 29 11.63 1.39 2.63
C SER A 29 10.26 1.06 2.05
N LEU A 30 10.04 -0.21 1.69
CA LEU A 30 8.74 -0.67 1.18
C LEU A 30 7.65 -0.61 2.25
N LEU A 31 7.97 -1.05 3.48
CA LEU A 31 7.00 -1.05 4.58
C LEU A 31 6.55 0.36 4.94
N SER A 32 7.47 1.33 4.93
CA SER A 32 7.14 2.75 5.20
C SER A 32 6.19 3.35 4.16
N VAL A 33 6.41 3.08 2.87
CA VAL A 33 5.49 3.55 1.82
C VAL A 33 4.15 2.82 1.90
N PHE A 34 4.18 1.52 2.22
CA PHE A 34 2.96 0.73 2.39
C PHE A 34 2.09 1.25 3.54
N GLU A 35 2.69 1.59 4.68
CA GLU A 35 1.99 2.16 5.84
C GLU A 35 1.26 3.45 5.47
N VAL A 36 1.96 4.42 4.88
CA VAL A 36 1.35 5.70 4.47
C VAL A 36 0.22 5.49 3.45
N THR A 37 0.42 4.57 2.51
CA THR A 37 -0.58 4.28 1.47
C THR A 37 -1.81 3.58 2.04
N ALA A 38 -1.61 2.61 2.94
CA ALA A 38 -2.68 1.89 3.60
C ALA A 38 -3.52 2.83 4.47
N ASP A 39 -2.88 3.71 5.24
CA ASP A 39 -3.57 4.73 6.05
C ASP A 39 -4.42 5.66 5.18
N ALA A 40 -3.89 6.14 4.05
CA ALA A 40 -4.65 6.98 3.12
C ALA A 40 -5.85 6.25 2.50
N LEU A 41 -5.69 4.97 2.14
CA LEU A 41 -6.78 4.15 1.62
C LEU A 41 -7.85 3.89 2.67
N LEU A 42 -7.45 3.58 3.91
CA LEU A 42 -8.38 3.37 5.02
C LEU A 42 -9.11 4.65 5.40
N LEU A 43 -8.43 5.81 5.39
CA LEU A 43 -9.06 7.10 5.60
C LEU A 43 -10.06 7.43 4.49
N CYS A 44 -9.66 7.23 3.23
CA CYS A 44 -10.55 7.41 2.09
C CYS A 44 -11.78 6.49 2.20
N PHE A 45 -11.57 5.23 2.58
CA PHE A 45 -12.65 4.29 2.83
C PHE A 45 -13.55 4.73 3.98
N ALA A 46 -13.00 5.18 5.10
CA ALA A 46 -13.79 5.66 6.23
C ALA A 46 -14.64 6.89 5.86
N VAL A 47 -14.06 7.83 5.11
CA VAL A 47 -14.77 9.00 4.58
C VAL A 47 -15.84 8.59 3.55
N ASP A 48 -15.53 7.64 2.67
CA ASP A 48 -16.49 7.12 1.69
C ASP A 48 -17.69 6.46 2.39
N MET A 49 -17.46 5.64 3.41
CA MET A 49 -18.52 5.04 4.20
C MET A 49 -19.40 6.10 4.88
N GLU A 50 -18.84 7.18 5.43
CA GLU A 50 -19.62 8.25 6.08
C GLU A 50 -20.42 9.10 5.08
N MET A 51 -19.95 9.23 3.84
CA MET A 51 -20.55 10.10 2.83
C MET A 51 -21.47 9.37 1.84
N ASN A 52 -21.22 8.09 1.58
CA ASN A 52 -21.93 7.26 0.60
C ASN A 52 -22.99 6.38 1.29
N GLU A 53 -23.83 6.98 2.14
CA GLU A 53 -24.88 6.28 2.91
C GLU A 53 -26.15 5.99 2.08
N GLY A 54 -26.20 6.36 0.78
CA GLY A 54 -27.34 6.09 -0.11
C GLY A 54 -28.68 6.72 0.34
N SER A 55 -28.66 7.54 1.39
CA SER A 55 -29.81 8.24 1.97
C SER A 55 -30.15 9.48 1.17
N ALA A 56 -31.42 9.89 1.16
CA ALA A 56 -31.92 11.06 0.43
C ALA A 56 -31.24 12.39 0.83
N GLU A 57 -30.53 12.42 1.96
CA GLU A 57 -29.80 13.59 2.47
C GLU A 57 -28.32 13.66 2.01
N LYS A 58 -27.77 12.55 1.49
CA LYS A 58 -26.40 12.44 0.95
C LYS A 58 -26.45 11.59 -0.34
N PRO A 59 -26.78 12.18 -1.50
CA PRO A 59 -26.79 11.43 -2.76
C PRO A 59 -25.38 10.90 -3.02
N CYS A 60 -25.28 9.64 -3.52
CA CYS A 60 -24.02 9.04 -3.89
C CYS A 60 -23.18 10.04 -4.69
N LEU A 61 -21.88 10.13 -4.42
CA LEU A 61 -20.92 10.95 -5.16
C LEU A 61 -20.66 10.38 -6.58
N VAL A 62 -21.72 9.89 -7.24
CA VAL A 62 -21.76 9.65 -8.67
C VAL A 62 -22.06 11.00 -9.29
N ASP A 63 -21.15 11.45 -10.13
CA ASP A 63 -21.32 12.62 -10.97
C ASP A 63 -22.73 12.62 -11.59
N GLN A 64 -23.58 13.57 -11.18
CA GLN A 64 -24.98 13.58 -11.59
C GLN A 64 -25.12 13.78 -13.12
N GLU A 65 -24.07 14.21 -13.80
CA GLU A 65 -24.01 14.38 -15.25
C GLU A 65 -23.92 13.02 -15.98
N LEU A 66 -23.57 11.95 -15.26
CA LEU A 66 -23.52 10.57 -15.77
C LEU A 66 -24.84 9.80 -15.54
N LEU A 67 -25.62 10.20 -14.52
CA LEU A 67 -26.95 9.66 -14.22
C LEU A 67 -28.06 10.35 -15.04
N VAL A 68 -27.84 11.59 -15.49
CA VAL A 68 -28.68 12.29 -16.45
C VAL A 68 -28.26 11.94 -17.89
N LYS A 69 -28.49 10.69 -18.30
CA LYS A 69 -28.79 10.40 -19.70
C LYS A 69 -30.23 9.93 -19.78
N PRO A 70 -31.17 10.83 -20.11
CA PRO A 70 -32.51 10.41 -20.43
C PRO A 70 -32.44 9.54 -21.69
N THR A 71 -32.79 8.28 -21.52
CA THR A 71 -33.49 7.51 -22.54
C THR A 71 -34.75 8.29 -22.91
N GLU A 72 -34.67 9.31 -23.77
CA GLU A 72 -35.82 9.95 -24.41
C GLU A 72 -35.37 10.92 -25.53
N ASN A 73 -34.74 10.38 -26.57
CA ASN A 73 -34.80 11.01 -27.89
C ASN A 73 -34.96 9.90 -28.93
N GLY A 74 -36.17 9.37 -28.97
CA GLY A 74 -36.55 8.21 -29.77
C GLY A 74 -38.07 8.13 -29.94
N LYS A 75 -38.73 9.27 -30.14
CA LYS A 75 -39.99 9.39 -30.88
C LYS A 75 -40.29 10.82 -31.26
#